data_AF-A0A8S1ER68-F1
#
_entry.id   AF-A0A8S1ER68-F1
#
_cell.length_a   1.000
_cell.length_b   1.000
_cell.length_c   1.000
_cell.angle_alpha   90.00
_cell.angle_beta   90.00
_cell.angle_gamma   90.00
#
_symmetry.space_group_name_H-M   'P 1'
#
loop_
_entity.id
_entity.type
_entity.pdbx_description
1 polymer ?
#
loop_
_entity_poly.entity_id
_entity_poly.type
_entity_poly.pdbx_seq_one_letter_code
_entity_poly.pdbx_strand_id
1 'polypeptide(L)' 'MSKILVFVYGTLKREEPNHKVLVDTPGYQKFISSGSTCCQYPLVIGTKFNIPFLLNKPGEGKTLALNQAFD' A
#
# COMPACT_ATOMS: atom_id res chain seq x y z
N MET A 1 15.89 -11.03 15.07
CA MET A 1 15.68 -10.61 13.66
C MET A 1 14.93 -9.29 13.67
N SER A 2 15.31 -8.33 12.82
CA SER A 2 14.63 -7.04 12.71
C SER A 2 13.31 -7.20 11.95
N LYS A 3 12.25 -6.63 12.49
CA LYS A 3 10.90 -6.63 11.93
C LYS A 3 10.76 -5.47 10.93
N ILE A 4 10.31 -5.70 9.70
CA ILE A 4 10.08 -4.63 8.71
C ILE A 4 8.58 -4.54 8.47
N LEU A 5 8.00 -3.39 8.79
CA LEU A 5 6.58 -3.16 8.55
C LEU A 5 6.39 -2.40 7.24
N VAL A 6 5.59 -2.97 6.34
CA VAL A 6 5.26 -2.35 5.05
C VAL A 6 3.76 -2.08 4.99
N PHE A 7 3.40 -0.86 4.63
CA PHE A 7 2.01 -0.46 4.38
C PHE A 7 1.75 -0.36 2.87
N VAL A 8 0.87 -1.21 2.35
CA VAL A 8 0.52 -1.25 0.93
C VAL A 8 -0.85 -0.62 0.69
N TYR A 9 -0.93 0.27 -0.31
CA TYR A 9 -2.13 1.05 -0.61
C TYR A 9 -2.77 0.73 -1.98
N GLY A 10 -1.99 0.17 -2.90
CA GLY A 10 -2.37 -0.08 -4.29
C GLY A 10 -2.55 -1.56 -4.62
N THR A 11 -2.08 -1.96 -5.79
CA THR A 11 -2.36 -3.27 -6.40
C THR A 11 -1.79 -4.48 -5.65
N LEU A 12 -0.98 -4.26 -4.59
CA LEU A 12 -0.42 -5.33 -3.75
C LEU A 12 -1.34 -5.75 -2.59
N LYS A 13 -2.40 -4.98 -2.29
CA LYS A 13 -3.40 -5.37 -1.29
C LYS A 13 -4.07 -6.69 -1.69
N ARG A 14 -4.61 -7.42 -0.72
CA ARG A 14 -5.49 -8.58 -0.96
C ARG A 14 -6.63 -8.18 -1.89
N GLU A 15 -7.06 -9.12 -2.72
CA GLU A 15 -8.07 -8.95 -3.77
C GLU A 15 -7.70 -7.98 -4.91
N GLU A 16 -6.47 -7.45 -4.93
CA GLU A 16 -5.97 -6.64 -6.05
C GLU A 16 -5.09 -7.47 -7.01
N PRO A 17 -4.96 -7.06 -8.29
CA PRO A 17 -4.33 -7.88 -9.33
C PRO A 17 -2.89 -8.34 -9.08
N ASN A 18 -2.11 -7.57 -8.31
CA ASN A 18 -0.72 -7.87 -8.02
C ASN A 18 -0.50 -8.48 -6.63
N HIS A 19 -1.55 -8.84 -5.89
CA HIS A 19 -1.41 -9.44 -4.55
C HIS A 19 -0.48 -10.67 -4.55
N LYS A 20 -0.61 -11.52 -5.58
CA LYS A 20 0.23 -12.70 -5.79
C LYS A 20 1.73 -12.40 -5.78
N VAL A 21 2.15 -11.21 -6.24
CA VAL A 21 3.57 -10.82 -6.22
C VAL A 21 4.08 -10.77 -4.79
N LEU A 22 3.28 -10.28 -3.85
CA LEU A 22 3.66 -10.21 -2.44
C LEU A 22 3.73 -11.61 -1.79
N VAL A 23 2.78 -12.49 -2.12
CA VAL A 23 2.63 -13.82 -1.50
C VAL A 23 3.58 -14.86 -2.10
N ASP A 24 3.85 -14.78 -3.41
CA ASP A 24 4.69 -15.75 -4.12
C ASP A 24 6.19 -15.39 -4.07
N THR A 25 6.54 -14.20 -3.54
CA THR A 25 7.93 -13.79 -3.37
C THR A 25 8.60 -14.61 -2.28
N PRO A 26 9.75 -15.27 -2.53
CA PRO A 26 10.49 -15.98 -1.50
C PRO A 26 10.84 -15.08 -0.32
N GLY A 27 10.51 -15.52 0.90
CA GLY A 27 10.76 -14.76 2.12
C GLY A 27 9.66 -14.95 3.15
N TYR A 28 9.65 -14.06 4.16
CA TYR A 28 8.57 -13.97 5.14
C TYR A 28 7.74 -12.74 4.82
N GLN A 29 6.44 -12.95 4.57
CA GLN A 29 5.45 -11.89 4.45
C GLN A 29 4.20 -12.33 5.20
N LYS A 30 3.78 -11.56 6.20
CA LYS A 30 2.59 -11.86 7.00
C LYS A 30 1.68 -10.65 7.08
N PHE A 31 0.45 -10.82 6.62
CA PHE A 31 -0.59 -9.83 6.86
C PHE A 31 -0.82 -9.64 8.36
N ILE A 32 -0.85 -8.37 8.79
CA ILE A 32 -1.07 -7.99 10.19
C ILE A 32 -2.50 -7.47 10.35
N SER A 33 -2.84 -6.41 9.62
CA SER A 33 -4.13 -5.72 9.77
C SER A 33 -4.43 -4.82 8.58
N SER A 34 -5.69 -4.40 8.50
CA SER A 34 -6.09 -3.25 7.68
C SER A 34 -5.94 -1.95 8.48
N GLY A 35 -5.70 -0.83 7.80
CA GLY A 35 -5.51 0.47 8.44
C GLY A 35 -5.64 1.67 7.49
N SER A 36 -5.41 2.85 8.05
CA SER A 36 -5.47 4.12 7.36
C SER A 36 -4.22 4.96 7.61
N THR A 37 -3.87 5.86 6.68
CA THR A 37 -2.78 6.82 6.92
C THR A 37 -3.16 7.80 8.04
N CYS A 38 -2.22 8.13 8.93
CA CYS A 38 -2.49 9.09 10.01
C CYS A 38 -2.68 10.53 9.49
N CYS A 39 -2.02 10.86 8.38
CA CYS A 39 -2.14 12.15 7.70
C CYS A 39 -2.55 11.95 6.24
N GLN A 40 -2.93 13.06 5.60
CA GLN A 40 -3.35 13.08 4.20
C GLN A 40 -2.14 12.94 3.28
N TYR A 41 -2.36 12.24 2.15
CA TYR A 41 -1.41 12.18 1.05
C TYR A 41 -2.12 12.36 -0.30
N PRO A 42 -1.49 13.01 -1.30
CA PRO A 42 -2.04 13.07 -2.64
C PRO A 42 -1.93 11.72 -3.34
N LEU A 43 -3.07 11.11 -3.66
CA LEU A 43 -3.18 9.97 -4.55
C LEU A 43 -3.58 10.48 -5.93
N VAL A 44 -2.66 10.36 -6.89
CA VAL A 44 -2.87 10.84 -8.26
C VAL A 44 -2.89 9.68 -9.24
N ILE A 45 -3.70 9.82 -10.29
CA ILE A 45 -3.73 8.89 -11.43
C ILE A 45 -3.06 9.61 -12.59
N GLY A 46 -1.83 9.21 -12.92
CA GLY A 46 -0.91 10.06 -13.69
C GLY A 46 -0.50 9.56 -15.07
N THR A 47 -0.97 8.40 -15.53
CA THR A 47 -0.44 7.77 -16.75
C THR A 47 -1.53 7.20 -17.65
N LYS A 48 -1.17 6.87 -18.91
CA LYS A 48 -2.02 6.17 -19.88
C LYS A 48 -2.69 4.90 -19.33
N PHE A 49 -2.09 4.29 -18.31
CA PHE A 49 -2.54 3.03 -17.71
C PHE A 49 -3.35 3.21 -16.42
N ASN A 50 -3.73 4.45 -16.07
CA ASN A 50 -4.45 4.77 -14.85
C ASN A 50 -3.76 4.22 -13.57
N ILE A 51 -2.42 4.23 -13.56
CA ILE A 51 -1.67 3.72 -12.42
C ILE A 51 -1.78 4.72 -11.26
N PRO A 52 -2.19 4.28 -10.05
CA PRO A 52 -2.23 5.13 -8.88
C PRO A 52 -0.83 5.39 -8.32
N PHE A 53 -0.49 6.65 -8.07
CA PHE A 53 0.75 7.07 -7.41
C PHE A 53 0.43 7.82 -6.13
N LEU A 54 0.98 7.34 -5.02
CA LEU A 54 0.96 8.09 -3.76
C LEU A 54 2.18 8.99 -3.68
N LEU A 55 1.96 10.31 -3.70
CA LEU A 55 3.05 11.28 -3.63
C LEU A 55 3.47 11.48 -2.17
N ASN A 56 4.78 11.58 -1.92
CA ASN A 56 5.32 11.89 -0.59
C ASN A 56 5.17 13.38 -0.27
N LYS A 57 3.92 13.80 -0.06
CA LYS A 57 3.52 15.16 0.33
C LYS A 57 2.53 15.08 1.49
N PRO A 58 3.01 14.84 2.71
CA PRO A 58 2.14 14.71 3.87
C PRO A 58 1.37 16.01 4.13
N GLY A 59 0.09 15.89 4.47
CA GLY A 59 -0.79 17.03 4.78
C GLY A 59 -1.57 17.56 3.58
N GLU A 60 -1.36 17.01 2.38
CA GLU A 60 -2.13 17.33 1.18
C GLU A 60 -2.98 16.13 0.75
N GLY A 61 -4.08 16.36 0.02
CA GLY A 61 -4.90 15.27 -0.53
C GLY A 61 -5.88 14.67 0.47
N LYS A 62 -5.86 13.33 0.63
CA LYS A 62 -6.84 12.61 1.48
C LYS A 62 -6.16 11.56 2.35
N THR A 63 -6.79 11.22 3.46
CA THR A 63 -6.45 10.01 4.23
C THR A 63 -6.81 8.78 3.41
N LEU A 64 -5.88 7.84 3.28
CA LEU A 64 -6.14 6.59 2.57
C LEU A 64 -6.60 5.52 3.55
N ALA A 65 -7.84 5.07 3.41
CA ALA A 65 -8.45 4.03 4.26
C ALA A 65 -8.38 2.63 3.64
N LEU A 66 -8.56 1.60 4.48
CA LEU A 66 -8.65 0.18 4.07
C LEU A 66 -7.41 -0.35 3.34
N ASN A 67 -6.25 0.20 3.68
CA ASN A 67 -4.95 -0.29 3.22
C ASN A 67 -4.43 -1.36 4.18
N GLN A 68 -3.33 -2.03 3.83
CA GLN A 68 -2.92 -3.25 4.53
C GLN A 68 -1.49 -3.16 5.02
N ALA A 69 -1.26 -3.59 6.26
CA ALA A 69 0.07 -3.70 6.86
C ALA A 69 0.55 -5.15 6.81
N PHE A 70 1.81 -5.32 6.43
CA PHE A 70 2.53 -6.59 6.37
C PHE A 70 3.81 -6.51 7.20
N ASP A 71 4.16 -7.65 7.79
CA ASP A 71 5.45 -7.97 8.42
C ASP A 71 6.31 -8.82 7.49
#